data_AF-A0A2X2T2R9-F1
#
_entry.id   AF-A0A2X2T2R9-F1
#
_cell.length_a   1.000
_cell.length_b   1.000
_cell.length_c   1.000
_cell.angle_alpha   90.00
_cell.angle_beta   90.00
_cell.angle_gamma   90.00
#
_symmetry.space_group_name_H-M   'P 1'
#
loop_
_entity.id
_entity.type
_entity.pdbx_description
1 polymer ?
#
loop_
_entity_poly.entity_id
_entity_poly.type
_entity_poly.pdbx_seq_one_letter_code
_entity_poly.pdbx_strand_id
1 'polypeptide(L)'
;MSQIAAAQATETLPQSGWKLFLSLATGEWQPGASWGKKAYRRKFILRSLVMPVYTASLMKNLASQPHLANMLNAQPGLPCRLHRPYLAMPLKRKHTRDTIAYHYQKIAEKMPKKLLNGHFSTEGYRLASLVGKNNELMFIDLTSHDIEGKEGEAFLNFCNEEGVPLARMTFTLNQFEGKNTFFIGCLQGAKPWVPHEAIQAATKACHGLFP
;
A
#
# COMPACT_ATOMS: atom_id res chain seq x y z
N MET A 1 -40.15 2.66 6.70
CA MET A 1 -39.86 1.94 5.43
C MET A 1 -38.67 2.64 4.80
N SER A 2 -37.51 2.06 4.52
CA SER A 2 -37.00 0.69 4.60
C SER A 2 -35.48 0.83 4.83
N GLN A 3 -34.96 0.31 5.94
CA GLN A 3 -33.52 0.17 6.15
C GLN A 3 -33.10 -1.12 5.43
N ILE A 4 -32.46 -0.98 4.27
CA ILE A 4 -31.72 -2.11 3.69
C ILE A 4 -30.40 -2.16 4.45
N ALA A 5 -30.39 -2.98 5.50
CA ALA A 5 -29.17 -3.43 6.14
C ALA A 5 -28.31 -4.11 5.06
N ALA A 6 -27.24 -3.46 4.64
CA ALA A 6 -26.21 -4.08 3.84
C ALA A 6 -25.62 -5.21 4.69
N ALA A 7 -25.99 -6.44 4.37
CA ALA A 7 -25.39 -7.63 4.95
C ALA A 7 -23.88 -7.57 4.69
N GLN A 8 -23.10 -7.30 5.74
CA GLN A 8 -21.67 -7.55 5.72
C GLN A 8 -21.51 -9.07 5.65
N ALA A 9 -21.41 -9.60 4.42
CA ALA A 9 -20.97 -10.95 4.19
C ALA A 9 -19.64 -11.11 4.91
N THR A 10 -19.61 -11.98 5.91
CA THR A 10 -18.39 -12.37 6.60
C THR A 10 -17.61 -13.24 5.60
N GLU A 11 -16.89 -12.61 4.68
CA GLU A 11 -16.00 -13.30 3.76
C GLU A 11 -15.01 -14.10 4.61
N THR A 12 -15.14 -15.42 4.60
CA THR A 12 -14.20 -16.30 5.30
C THR A 12 -12.84 -16.16 4.64
N LEU A 13 -11.94 -15.42 5.28
CA LEU A 13 -10.60 -15.18 4.75
C LEU A 13 -9.90 -16.52 4.47
N PRO A 14 -9.20 -16.65 3.33
CA PRO A 14 -8.50 -17.87 2.98
C PRO A 14 -7.40 -18.15 4.00
N GLN A 15 -7.58 -19.22 4.79
CA GLN A 15 -6.66 -19.60 5.87
C GLN A 15 -5.34 -20.23 5.38
N SER A 16 -5.15 -20.40 4.06
CA SER A 16 -3.92 -20.95 3.49
C SER A 16 -3.55 -20.25 2.19
N GLY A 17 -2.24 -20.22 1.88
CA GLY A 17 -1.74 -19.64 0.64
C GLY A 17 -2.31 -20.30 -0.61
N TRP A 18 -2.58 -21.60 -0.59
CA TRP A 18 -3.19 -22.30 -1.72
C TRP A 18 -4.65 -21.88 -1.94
N LYS A 19 -5.44 -21.77 -0.86
CA LYS A 19 -6.82 -21.26 -0.94
C LYS A 19 -6.84 -19.82 -1.47
N LEU A 20 -5.91 -18.98 -1.01
CA LEU A 20 -5.76 -17.60 -1.51
C LEU A 20 -5.41 -17.58 -2.99
N PHE A 21 -4.46 -18.41 -3.42
CA PHE A 21 -4.09 -18.50 -4.83
C PHE A 21 -5.29 -18.90 -5.70
N LEU A 22 -6.03 -19.93 -5.28
CA LEU A 22 -7.18 -20.44 -6.01
C LEU A 22 -8.30 -19.40 -6.07
N SER A 23 -8.66 -18.76 -4.96
CA SER A 23 -9.75 -17.77 -4.95
C SER A 23 -9.47 -16.59 -5.88
N LEU A 24 -8.20 -16.15 -5.94
CA LEU A 24 -7.73 -15.13 -6.87
C LEU A 24 -7.70 -15.62 -8.33
N ALA A 25 -7.30 -16.86 -8.56
CA ALA A 25 -7.18 -17.46 -9.90
C ALA A 25 -8.55 -17.72 -10.54
N THR A 26 -9.50 -18.26 -9.79
CA THR A 26 -10.88 -18.50 -10.23
C THR A 26 -11.64 -17.17 -10.35
N GLY A 27 -11.27 -16.19 -9.53
CA GLY A 27 -11.96 -14.92 -9.38
C GLY A 27 -13.14 -14.98 -8.42
N GLU A 28 -13.17 -15.98 -7.54
CA GLU A 28 -14.03 -15.97 -6.35
C GLU A 28 -13.73 -14.73 -5.50
N TRP A 29 -12.46 -14.38 -5.36
CA TRP A 29 -12.03 -13.14 -4.71
C TRP A 29 -11.42 -12.15 -5.71
N GLN A 30 -11.94 -10.91 -5.71
CA GLN A 30 -11.57 -9.88 -6.68
C GLN A 30 -11.26 -8.56 -5.97
N PRO A 31 -10.09 -8.43 -5.31
CA PRO A 31 -9.77 -7.28 -4.46
C PRO A 31 -9.59 -5.93 -5.19
N GLY A 32 -9.75 -5.91 -6.52
CA GLY A 32 -9.74 -4.69 -7.31
C GLY A 32 -10.21 -4.92 -8.74
N ALA A 33 -10.52 -3.84 -9.46
CA ALA A 33 -11.16 -3.89 -10.78
C ALA A 33 -10.41 -4.75 -11.82
N SER A 34 -9.08 -4.85 -11.71
CA SER A 34 -8.27 -5.71 -12.58
C SER A 34 -8.59 -7.20 -12.40
N TRP A 35 -8.94 -7.66 -11.20
CA TRP A 35 -9.23 -9.07 -10.90
C TRP A 35 -10.54 -9.57 -11.49
N GLY A 36 -11.48 -8.67 -11.81
CA GLY A 36 -12.68 -9.00 -12.59
C GLY A 36 -12.37 -9.41 -14.03
N LYS A 37 -11.21 -9.01 -14.57
CA LYS A 37 -10.81 -9.32 -15.94
C LYS A 37 -10.20 -10.72 -16.02
N LYS A 38 -10.86 -11.67 -16.71
CA LYS A 38 -10.35 -13.03 -16.95
C LYS A 38 -8.91 -13.04 -17.51
N ALA A 39 -8.59 -12.11 -18.41
CA ALA A 39 -7.23 -11.97 -18.97
C ALA A 39 -6.17 -11.65 -17.92
N TYR A 40 -6.50 -10.81 -16.93
CA TYR A 40 -5.60 -10.49 -15.81
C TYR A 40 -5.34 -11.72 -14.94
N ARG A 41 -6.40 -12.48 -14.60
CA ARG A 41 -6.29 -13.72 -13.83
C ARG A 41 -5.45 -14.78 -14.55
N ARG A 42 -5.67 -14.97 -15.86
CA ARG A 42 -4.81 -15.85 -16.68
C ARG A 42 -3.34 -15.44 -16.64
N LYS A 43 -3.05 -14.13 -16.74
CA LYS A 43 -1.69 -13.59 -16.64
C LYS A 43 -1.06 -13.86 -15.28
N PHE A 44 -1.85 -13.75 -14.20
CA PHE A 44 -1.42 -14.11 -12.86
C PHE A 44 -1.08 -15.60 -12.75
N ILE A 45 -1.96 -16.49 -13.24
CA ILE A 45 -1.73 -17.95 -13.23
C ILE A 45 -0.48 -18.32 -14.02
N LEU A 46 -0.36 -17.87 -15.27
CA LEU A 46 0.79 -18.19 -16.13
C LEU A 46 2.12 -17.76 -15.51
N ARG A 47 2.18 -16.56 -14.93
CA ARG A 47 3.39 -16.07 -14.26
C ARG A 47 3.69 -16.82 -12.96
N SER A 48 2.67 -17.30 -12.28
CA SER A 48 2.82 -18.14 -11.09
C SER A 48 3.40 -19.50 -11.44
N LEU A 49 3.05 -20.07 -12.60
CA LEU A 49 3.63 -21.32 -13.10
C LEU A 49 5.11 -21.20 -13.45
N VAL A 50 5.59 -20.00 -13.79
CA VAL A 50 7.02 -19.74 -14.04
C VAL A 50 7.84 -19.69 -12.74
N MET A 51 7.21 -19.38 -11.59
CA MET A 51 7.90 -19.28 -10.30
C MET A 51 7.09 -19.87 -9.12
N PRO A 52 6.65 -21.13 -9.21
CA PRO A 52 5.62 -21.70 -8.34
C PRO A 52 6.01 -21.69 -6.86
N VAL A 53 7.29 -21.96 -6.56
CA VAL A 53 7.82 -21.97 -5.19
C VAL A 53 7.74 -20.58 -4.55
N TYR A 54 8.14 -19.54 -5.28
CA TYR A 54 8.11 -18.16 -4.76
C TYR A 54 6.69 -17.62 -4.67
N THR A 55 5.83 -17.95 -5.64
CA THR A 55 4.42 -17.57 -5.57
C THR A 55 3.72 -18.25 -4.41
N ALA A 56 3.87 -19.57 -4.24
CA ALA A 56 3.27 -20.29 -3.11
C ALA A 56 3.75 -19.73 -1.77
N SER A 57 5.05 -19.41 -1.66
CA SER A 57 5.62 -18.79 -0.47
C SER A 57 5.06 -17.39 -0.21
N LEU A 58 4.87 -16.55 -1.23
CA LEU A 58 4.22 -15.25 -1.09
C LEU A 58 2.76 -15.42 -0.65
N MET A 59 2.01 -16.28 -1.31
CA MET A 59 0.59 -16.50 -0.98
C MET A 59 0.44 -16.99 0.46
N LYS A 60 1.34 -17.86 0.94
CA LYS A 60 1.37 -18.27 2.35
C LYS A 60 1.61 -17.08 3.28
N ASN A 61 2.58 -16.22 2.98
CA ASN A 61 2.91 -15.05 3.80
C ASN A 61 1.79 -14.00 3.82
N LEU A 62 1.05 -13.85 2.73
CA LEU A 62 -0.13 -12.99 2.68
C LEU A 62 -1.29 -13.60 3.46
N ALA A 63 -1.59 -14.89 3.22
CA ALA A 63 -2.68 -15.59 3.88
C ALA A 63 -2.55 -15.64 5.41
N SER A 64 -1.33 -15.54 5.95
CA SER A 64 -1.10 -15.48 7.40
C SER A 64 -1.35 -14.11 8.02
N GLN A 65 -1.60 -13.06 7.23
CA GLN A 65 -1.81 -11.72 7.77
C GLN A 65 -3.24 -11.55 8.32
N PRO A 66 -3.40 -11.04 9.55
CA PRO A 66 -4.73 -10.82 10.14
C PRO A 66 -5.61 -9.85 9.35
N HIS A 67 -4.99 -8.95 8.58
CA HIS A 67 -5.67 -7.87 7.83
C HIS A 67 -5.65 -8.10 6.32
N LEU A 68 -5.60 -9.36 5.87
CA LEU A 68 -5.46 -9.72 4.45
C LEU A 68 -6.48 -9.02 3.54
N ALA A 69 -7.76 -8.97 3.91
CA ALA A 69 -8.76 -8.30 3.08
C ALA A 69 -8.46 -6.80 2.92
N ASN A 70 -8.16 -6.12 4.03
CA ASN A 70 -7.84 -4.69 4.00
C ASN A 70 -6.58 -4.44 3.16
N MET A 71 -5.55 -5.29 3.33
CA MET A 71 -4.32 -5.22 2.54
C MET A 71 -4.58 -5.37 1.04
N LEU A 72 -5.37 -6.38 0.63
CA LEU A 72 -5.64 -6.62 -0.78
C LEU A 72 -6.58 -5.56 -1.38
N ASN A 73 -7.53 -5.03 -0.62
CA ASN A 73 -8.38 -3.93 -1.07
C ASN A 73 -7.57 -2.65 -1.29
N ALA A 74 -6.64 -2.33 -0.38
CA ALA A 74 -5.75 -1.19 -0.53
C ALA A 74 -4.72 -1.41 -1.67
N GLN A 75 -4.22 -2.65 -1.81
CA GLN A 75 -3.21 -3.02 -2.80
C GLN A 75 -3.59 -4.29 -3.57
N PRO A 76 -4.52 -4.19 -4.52
CA PRO A 76 -4.93 -5.32 -5.34
C PRO A 76 -3.80 -5.91 -6.19
N GLY A 77 -2.74 -5.13 -6.47
CA GLY A 77 -1.54 -5.58 -7.16
C GLY A 77 -0.62 -6.51 -6.35
N LEU A 78 -0.79 -6.59 -5.02
CA LEU A 78 0.14 -7.27 -4.11
C LEU A 78 0.42 -8.74 -4.46
N PRO A 79 -0.59 -9.58 -4.82
CA PRO A 79 -0.32 -10.96 -5.24
C PRO A 79 0.54 -11.07 -6.51
N CYS A 80 0.55 -10.02 -7.33
CA CYS A 80 1.30 -9.94 -8.58
C CYS A 80 2.65 -9.25 -8.44
N ARG A 81 3.02 -8.74 -7.26
CA ARG A 81 4.23 -7.93 -7.05
C ARG A 81 5.51 -8.68 -7.40
N LEU A 82 5.57 -9.97 -7.05
CA LEU A 82 6.69 -10.86 -7.42
C LEU A 82 6.90 -10.99 -8.93
N HIS A 83 5.87 -10.74 -9.73
CA HIS A 83 5.87 -10.95 -11.18
C HIS A 83 6.31 -9.71 -11.97
N ARG A 84 6.63 -8.60 -11.30
CA ARG A 84 6.94 -7.31 -11.92
C ARG A 84 8.26 -6.77 -11.36
N PRO A 85 8.88 -5.75 -12.01
CA PRO A 85 9.93 -4.96 -11.38
C PRO A 85 9.38 -4.32 -10.09
N TYR A 86 10.16 -4.38 -9.01
CA TYR A 86 9.73 -3.95 -7.69
C TYR A 86 10.94 -3.46 -6.86
N LEU A 87 10.80 -2.24 -6.33
CA LEU A 87 11.87 -1.32 -5.90
C LEU A 87 12.87 -1.07 -7.01
N ALA A 88 13.44 0.13 -7.04
CA ALA A 88 14.45 0.53 -8.02
C ALA A 88 15.74 -0.34 -8.01
N MET A 89 15.83 -1.33 -7.10
CA MET A 89 16.95 -2.25 -7.00
C MET A 89 16.70 -3.53 -7.82
N PRO A 90 17.74 -4.15 -8.40
CA PRO A 90 17.66 -5.48 -8.99
C PRO A 90 17.53 -6.54 -7.88
N LEU A 91 16.37 -6.57 -7.21
CA LEU A 91 16.07 -7.55 -6.20
C LEU A 91 15.86 -8.92 -6.86
N LYS A 92 16.63 -9.91 -6.43
CA LYS A 92 16.32 -11.31 -6.72
C LYS A 92 14.93 -11.62 -6.14
N ARG A 93 14.17 -12.51 -6.79
CA ARG A 93 12.79 -12.88 -6.39
C ARG A 93 12.65 -13.24 -4.91
N LYS A 94 13.64 -13.92 -4.34
CA LYS A 94 13.73 -14.21 -2.90
C LYS A 94 13.67 -12.92 -2.06
N HIS A 95 14.50 -11.93 -2.37
CA HIS A 95 14.55 -10.66 -1.64
C HIS A 95 13.27 -9.84 -1.83
N THR A 96 12.66 -9.88 -3.01
CA THR A 96 11.34 -9.26 -3.21
C THR A 96 10.31 -9.88 -2.28
N ARG A 97 10.21 -11.22 -2.25
CA ARG A 97 9.29 -11.93 -1.34
C ARG A 97 9.57 -11.58 0.12
N ASP A 98 10.83 -11.65 0.53
CA ASP A 98 11.23 -11.42 1.92
C ASP A 98 10.95 -9.97 2.33
N THR A 99 11.18 -9.01 1.43
CA THR A 99 10.80 -7.61 1.61
C THR A 99 9.29 -7.42 1.76
N ILE A 100 8.46 -8.07 0.93
CA ILE A 100 6.98 -8.04 1.09
C ILE A 100 6.62 -8.53 2.49
N ALA A 101 7.08 -9.74 2.82
CA ALA A 101 6.70 -10.40 4.05
C ALA A 101 7.11 -9.57 5.27
N TYR A 102 8.34 -9.06 5.26
CA TYR A 102 8.87 -8.23 6.33
C TYR A 102 8.06 -6.94 6.50
N HIS A 103 7.72 -6.25 5.40
CA HIS A 103 6.95 -5.02 5.45
C HIS A 103 5.62 -5.20 6.19
N TYR A 104 4.78 -6.11 5.70
CA TYR A 104 3.45 -6.31 6.26
C TYR A 104 3.48 -6.93 7.66
N GLN A 105 4.44 -7.84 7.93
CA GLN A 105 4.64 -8.36 9.27
C GLN A 105 5.00 -7.24 10.26
N LYS A 106 5.92 -6.33 9.89
CA LYS A 106 6.35 -5.26 10.80
C LYS A 106 5.29 -4.20 11.01
N ILE A 107 4.55 -3.84 9.98
CA ILE A 107 3.41 -2.95 10.11
C ILE A 107 2.36 -3.56 11.05
N ALA A 108 1.99 -4.83 10.86
CA ALA A 108 1.04 -5.50 11.73
C ALA A 108 1.55 -5.67 13.19
N GLU A 109 2.85 -5.89 13.38
CA GLU A 109 3.47 -6.04 14.70
C GLU A 109 3.56 -4.71 15.47
N LYS A 110 3.89 -3.61 14.77
CA LYS A 110 4.26 -2.34 15.42
C LYS A 110 3.15 -1.29 15.45
N MET A 111 2.21 -1.32 14.50
CA MET A 111 1.16 -0.29 14.45
C MET A 111 0.01 -0.62 15.42
N PRO A 112 -0.46 0.36 16.19
CA PRO A 112 -1.72 0.23 16.91
C PRO A 112 -2.88 -0.06 15.95
N LYS A 113 -3.89 -0.82 16.40
CA LYS A 113 -5.03 -1.24 15.56
C LYS A 113 -5.70 -0.08 14.80
N LYS A 114 -5.86 1.08 15.45
CA LYS A 114 -6.46 2.27 14.83
C LYS A 114 -5.63 2.79 13.66
N LEU A 115 -4.31 2.89 13.84
CA LEU A 115 -3.36 3.30 12.81
C LEU A 115 -3.34 2.29 11.66
N LEU A 116 -3.27 0.99 11.97
CA LEU A 116 -3.23 -0.08 10.98
C LEU A 116 -4.48 -0.13 10.10
N ASN A 117 -5.66 0.00 10.72
CA ASN A 117 -6.93 0.03 9.98
C ASN A 117 -7.03 1.28 9.11
N GLY A 118 -6.62 2.45 9.62
CA GLY A 118 -6.59 3.68 8.84
C GLY A 118 -5.62 3.62 7.67
N HIS A 119 -4.42 3.06 7.86
CA HIS A 119 -3.41 2.89 6.82
C HIS A 119 -3.94 2.13 5.59
N PHE A 120 -4.76 1.09 5.79
CA PHE A 120 -5.38 0.33 4.71
C PHE A 120 -6.75 0.86 4.25
N SER A 121 -7.25 1.92 4.88
CA SER A 121 -8.49 2.57 4.45
C SER A 121 -8.26 3.46 3.24
N THR A 122 -9.32 3.77 2.50
CA THR A 122 -9.28 4.68 1.36
C THR A 122 -8.79 6.08 1.75
N GLU A 123 -9.15 6.56 2.93
CA GLU A 123 -8.81 7.90 3.44
C GLU A 123 -7.39 7.97 4.03
N GLY A 124 -6.81 6.83 4.43
CA GLY A 124 -5.56 6.78 5.16
C GLY A 124 -5.69 7.10 6.65
N TYR A 125 -4.56 7.48 7.25
CA TYR A 125 -4.48 7.84 8.67
C TYR A 125 -3.58 9.06 8.90
N ARG A 126 -4.13 10.08 9.58
CA ARG A 126 -3.40 11.27 10.03
C ARG A 126 -2.37 10.92 11.11
N LEU A 127 -1.09 10.93 10.76
CA LEU A 127 0.01 10.69 11.68
C LEU A 127 0.37 11.92 12.50
N ALA A 128 0.35 13.10 11.88
CA ALA A 128 0.75 14.34 12.52
C ALA A 128 -0.02 15.54 11.99
N SER A 129 -0.18 16.53 12.86
CA SER A 129 -0.61 17.88 12.52
C SER A 129 0.53 18.84 12.84
N LEU A 130 0.80 19.74 11.91
CA LEU A 130 1.87 20.71 11.95
C LEU A 130 1.23 22.09 11.86
N VAL A 131 1.82 23.07 12.54
CA VAL A 131 1.39 24.47 12.51
C VAL A 131 2.49 25.28 11.86
N GLY A 132 2.16 25.96 10.77
CA GLY A 132 3.05 26.82 10.01
C GLY A 132 3.30 28.17 10.67
N LYS A 133 4.12 28.99 10.01
CA LYS A 133 4.57 30.30 10.49
C LYS A 133 3.43 31.25 10.91
N ASN A 134 2.30 31.27 10.20
CA ASN A 134 1.15 32.13 10.47
C ASN A 134 -0.09 31.32 10.88
N ASN A 135 0.11 30.21 11.62
CA ASN A 135 -0.93 29.28 12.07
C ASN A 135 -1.61 28.45 10.96
N GLU A 136 -1.03 28.36 9.76
CA GLU A 136 -1.53 27.47 8.72
C GLU A 136 -1.43 26.01 9.18
N LEU A 137 -2.49 25.23 9.01
CA LEU A 137 -2.47 23.81 9.37
C LEU A 137 -1.94 22.96 8.21
N MET A 138 -1.04 22.04 8.53
CA MET A 138 -0.49 21.08 7.59
C MET A 138 -0.44 19.71 8.23
N PHE A 139 -0.37 18.68 7.41
CA PHE A 139 -0.65 17.34 7.87
C PHE A 139 0.27 16.30 7.24
N ILE A 140 0.54 15.24 8.00
CA ILE A 140 1.21 14.04 7.49
C ILE A 140 0.22 12.88 7.54
N ASP A 141 -0.13 12.36 6.37
CA ASP A 141 -1.06 11.25 6.19
C ASP A 141 -0.35 9.98 5.73
N LEU A 142 -0.58 8.88 6.43
CA LEU A 142 -0.14 7.54 6.06
C LEU A 142 -1.23 6.83 5.26
N THR A 143 -0.96 6.49 4.01
CA THR A 143 -1.89 5.78 3.11
C THR A 143 -1.27 4.52 2.51
N SER A 144 -2.12 3.69 1.91
CA SER A 144 -1.74 2.50 1.13
C SER A 144 -2.62 2.45 -0.13
N HIS A 145 -2.01 2.47 -1.32
CA HIS A 145 -2.74 2.36 -2.59
C HIS A 145 -1.88 1.78 -3.73
N ASP A 146 -2.50 1.18 -4.74
CA ASP A 146 -1.80 0.49 -5.86
C ASP A 146 -1.26 1.42 -6.98
N ILE A 147 -1.38 2.74 -6.84
CA ILE A 147 -1.08 3.71 -7.93
C ILE A 147 0.42 3.74 -8.28
N GLU A 148 1.31 3.33 -7.37
CA GLU A 148 2.77 3.39 -7.52
C GLU A 148 3.43 2.10 -6.97
N GLY A 149 2.76 0.94 -7.08
CA GLY A 149 3.19 -0.33 -6.45
C GLY A 149 4.55 -0.92 -6.88
N LYS A 150 5.31 -0.22 -7.74
CA LYS A 150 6.72 -0.54 -8.02
C LYS A 150 7.70 0.18 -7.08
N GLU A 151 7.29 1.30 -6.52
CA GLU A 151 8.13 2.23 -5.75
C GLU A 151 8.07 1.92 -4.25
N GLY A 152 7.03 1.25 -3.77
CA GLY A 152 6.93 0.76 -2.41
C GLY A 152 5.51 0.35 -2.05
N GLU A 153 5.25 0.21 -0.75
CA GLU A 153 3.97 -0.29 -0.23
C GLU A 153 3.21 0.73 0.59
N ALA A 154 3.89 1.71 1.18
CA ALA A 154 3.25 2.69 2.04
C ALA A 154 3.65 4.09 1.63
N PHE A 155 2.77 5.03 1.88
CA PHE A 155 2.90 6.40 1.41
C PHE A 155 2.75 7.34 2.59
N LEU A 156 3.70 8.26 2.76
CA LEU A 156 3.50 9.45 3.56
C LEU A 156 3.17 10.60 2.63
N ASN A 157 2.05 11.27 2.87
CA ASN A 157 1.61 12.43 2.12
C ASN A 157 1.70 13.64 3.04
N PHE A 158 2.39 14.67 2.57
CA PHE A 158 2.38 15.98 3.21
C PHE A 158 1.24 16.78 2.57
N CYS A 159 0.26 17.14 3.37
CA CYS A 159 -0.97 17.78 2.91
C CYS A 159 -1.11 19.18 3.50
N ASN A 160 -1.74 20.07 2.75
CA ASN A 160 -2.17 21.37 3.27
C ASN A 160 -3.45 21.23 4.14
N GLU A 161 -3.99 22.36 4.59
CA GLU A 161 -5.16 22.42 5.46
C GLU A 161 -6.42 21.80 4.82
N GLU A 162 -6.58 21.95 3.50
CA GLU A 162 -7.68 21.35 2.74
C GLU A 162 -7.48 19.85 2.47
N GLY A 163 -6.37 19.26 2.93
CA GLY A 163 -6.05 17.84 2.72
C GLY A 163 -5.49 17.53 1.33
N VAL A 164 -5.11 18.54 0.55
CA VAL A 164 -4.48 18.37 -0.76
C VAL A 164 -3.03 17.90 -0.58
N PRO A 165 -2.63 16.75 -1.15
CA PRO A 165 -1.25 16.28 -1.08
C PRO A 165 -0.31 17.19 -1.90
N LEU A 166 0.65 17.82 -1.22
CA LEU A 166 1.67 18.70 -1.81
C LEU A 166 2.99 17.98 -2.05
N ALA A 167 3.29 16.95 -1.26
CA ALA A 167 4.43 16.08 -1.46
C ALA A 167 4.09 14.67 -0.99
N ARG A 168 4.79 13.68 -1.54
CA ARG A 168 4.62 12.27 -1.23
C ARG A 168 5.95 11.56 -1.14
N MET A 169 6.09 10.73 -0.12
CA MET A 169 7.17 9.77 0.02
C MET A 169 6.60 8.35 -0.03
N THR A 170 7.08 7.54 -0.98
CA THR A 170 6.76 6.12 -1.08
C THR A 170 7.86 5.31 -0.44
N PHE A 171 7.50 4.42 0.50
CA PHE A 171 8.47 3.65 1.26
C PHE A 171 8.09 2.17 1.41
N THR A 172 9.09 1.37 1.78
CA THR A 172 8.92 -0.01 2.22
C THR A 172 9.86 -0.31 3.38
N LEU A 173 9.31 -0.84 4.46
CA LEU A 173 10.11 -1.46 5.53
C LEU A 173 10.74 -2.76 5.03
N ASN A 174 12.06 -2.90 5.16
CA ASN A 174 12.79 -4.13 4.84
C ASN A 174 13.93 -4.38 5.83
N GLN A 175 14.66 -5.48 5.62
CA GLN A 175 15.99 -5.65 6.19
C GLN A 175 17.03 -5.55 5.08
N PHE A 176 18.01 -4.68 5.28
CA PHE A 176 19.17 -4.54 4.41
C PHE A 176 20.43 -4.75 5.25
N GLU A 177 21.26 -5.72 4.85
CA GLU A 177 22.49 -6.08 5.58
C GLU A 177 22.28 -6.33 7.09
N GLY A 178 21.16 -6.99 7.44
CA GLY A 178 20.80 -7.32 8.83
C GLY A 178 20.28 -6.13 9.64
N LYS A 179 20.15 -4.94 9.05
CA LYS A 179 19.60 -3.75 9.70
C LYS A 179 18.15 -3.54 9.29
N ASN A 180 17.33 -3.09 10.24
CA ASN A 180 15.98 -2.63 9.93
C ASN A 180 16.11 -1.35 9.10
N THR A 181 15.50 -1.35 7.93
CA THR A 181 15.68 -0.28 6.96
C THR A 181 14.33 0.26 6.50
N PHE A 182 14.26 1.58 6.44
CA PHE A 182 13.17 2.33 5.85
C PHE A 182 13.59 2.68 4.42
N PHE A 183 13.26 1.82 3.46
CA PHE A 183 13.63 2.03 2.08
C PHE A 183 12.68 3.04 1.43
N ILE A 184 13.21 4.17 0.95
CA ILE A 184 12.46 5.18 0.21
C ILE A 184 12.64 4.90 -1.29
N GLY A 185 11.56 4.50 -1.96
CA GLY A 185 11.62 4.21 -3.39
C GLY A 185 11.26 5.39 -4.28
N CYS A 186 10.58 6.40 -3.74
CA CYS A 186 10.24 7.61 -4.48
C CYS A 186 9.93 8.79 -3.56
N LEU A 187 10.28 9.99 -4.03
CA LEU A 187 9.85 11.28 -3.49
C LEU A 187 9.25 12.07 -4.66
N GLN A 188 7.99 12.45 -4.54
CA GLN A 188 7.25 13.18 -5.58
C GLN A 188 6.65 14.45 -5.01
N GLY A 189 6.68 15.53 -5.78
CA GLY A 189 5.94 16.75 -5.48
C GLY A 189 4.45 16.61 -5.81
N ALA A 190 3.75 17.73 -5.69
CA ALA A 190 2.32 17.82 -5.94
C ALA A 190 1.97 17.36 -7.36
N LYS A 191 0.77 16.79 -7.52
CA LYS A 191 0.29 16.38 -8.84
C LYS A 191 0.00 17.60 -9.72
N PRO A 192 0.04 17.47 -11.07
CA PRO A 192 -0.03 18.62 -11.98
C PRO A 192 -1.28 19.51 -11.88
N TRP A 193 -2.38 18.98 -11.32
CA TRP A 193 -3.62 19.74 -11.11
C TRP A 193 -3.61 20.58 -9.83
N VAL A 194 -2.60 20.43 -8.97
CA VAL A 194 -2.47 21.25 -7.75
C VAL A 194 -1.94 22.63 -8.16
N PRO A 195 -2.63 23.72 -7.79
CA PRO A 195 -2.19 25.08 -8.11
C PRO A 195 -0.80 25.37 -7.53
N HIS A 196 0.01 26.11 -8.28
CA HIS A 196 1.36 26.46 -7.84
C HIS A 196 1.36 27.33 -6.58
N GLU A 197 0.32 28.14 -6.41
CA GLU A 197 0.06 28.98 -5.24
C GLU A 197 -0.03 28.15 -3.95
N ALA A 198 -0.59 26.94 -4.01
CA ALA A 198 -0.69 26.06 -2.84
C ALA A 198 0.69 25.61 -2.35
N ILE A 199 1.60 25.32 -3.29
CA ILE A 199 2.98 24.94 -2.98
C ILE A 199 3.75 26.14 -2.42
N GLN A 200 3.58 27.33 -3.01
CA GLN A 200 4.20 28.56 -2.53
C GLN A 200 3.72 28.93 -1.12
N ALA A 201 2.42 28.80 -0.86
CA ALA A 201 1.82 29.05 0.45
C ALA A 201 2.40 28.09 1.50
N ALA A 202 2.44 26.79 1.21
CA ALA A 202 3.04 25.80 2.11
C ALA A 202 4.53 26.03 2.34
N THR A 203 5.28 26.43 1.31
CA THR A 203 6.71 26.77 1.44
C THR A 203 6.91 27.95 2.39
N LYS A 204 6.08 29.01 2.26
CA LYS A 204 6.11 30.16 3.18
C LYS A 204 5.74 29.75 4.61
N ALA A 205 4.72 28.91 4.76
CA ALA A 205 4.29 28.36 6.05
C ALA A 205 5.40 27.51 6.71
N CYS A 206 6.20 26.80 5.89
CA CYS A 206 7.34 25.98 6.31
C CYS A 206 8.67 26.75 6.41
N HIS A 207 8.65 28.06 6.65
CA HIS A 207 9.86 28.89 6.79
C HIS A 207 10.81 28.86 5.58
N GLY A 208 10.27 28.67 4.37
CA GLY A 208 11.05 28.59 3.13
C GLY A 208 11.50 27.17 2.76
N LEU A 209 11.19 26.16 3.57
CA LEU A 209 11.41 24.76 3.20
C LEU A 209 10.37 24.30 2.19
N PHE A 210 10.82 23.73 1.09
CA PHE A 210 9.94 23.14 0.10
C PHE A 210 9.27 21.88 0.70
N PRO A 211 7.94 21.74 0.57
CA PRO A 211 7.18 20.56 1.01
C PRO A 211 7.73 19.21 0.51
#